data_AF-A0A087UAF2-F1
#
_entry.id   AF-A0A087UAF2-F1
#
_cell.length_a   1.000
_cell.length_b   1.000
_cell.length_c   1.000
_cell.angle_alpha   90.00
_cell.angle_beta   90.00
_cell.angle_gamma   90.00
#
_symmetry.space_group_name_H-M   'P 1'
#
loop_
_entity.id
_entity.type
_entity.pdbx_description
1 polymer ?
#
loop_
_entity_poly.entity_id
_entity_poly.type
_entity_poly.pdbx_seq_one_letter_code
_entity_poly.pdbx_strand_id
1 'polypeptide(L)'
;MVVDKQESVQRCASEIISGILSGCKHWDFNKMHNLKKSLTPILEYAINSITPETLNDWATCFASVSESRDPNKYYWVFELLLKEPRSVENGSFLESSWLYLLIGLLAQQEWRVCELLHRALVYIEPKLDHSYQNVREKMGSLLVYIFMYDIPMNVNTLAYVPKRAPFLTSILPKLEILKLKEEDNKNETNNCIEESAEKKSAKNLFRTICRWISLNGSRTLHTAPADIFQLLPLLCHMQHDTTDESFWQECAVTIAILGQTLLIPASIEAVIATLKNIASGSSWHSRASAAAYLQTMVFSNLFTIMQNEQWTNEINEIVLTLLQDERVEVRESAAETLCGFLHCEYFKITDALVDTFKSKCQKKIKRKRLAANGLNMIEPEELRERHAGILGLCACVSAFPYDVPEFLPDILVLLGDHLHDPQPIEATIKRTLSSFRRTHHDNWRDHKLKFTDDQLAVITDLLVSPSYYA
;
A
#
# COMPACT_ATOMS: atom_id res chain seq x y z
N MET A 1 4.82 37.32 -27.75
CA MET A 1 4.57 35.86 -27.75
C MET A 1 4.18 35.38 -26.36
N VAL A 2 5.02 35.46 -25.32
CA VAL A 2 4.65 34.96 -23.97
C VAL A 2 3.46 35.68 -23.32
N VAL A 3 3.15 36.91 -23.74
CA VAL A 3 1.97 37.69 -23.30
C VAL A 3 0.68 37.23 -23.99
N ASP A 4 0.80 36.55 -25.13
CA ASP A 4 -0.36 36.05 -25.87
C ASP A 4 -0.97 34.86 -25.11
N LYS A 5 -2.29 34.79 -25.08
CA LYS A 5 -3.04 33.72 -24.42
C LYS A 5 -3.34 32.55 -25.36
N GLN A 6 -3.07 32.69 -26.66
CA GLN A 6 -3.22 31.59 -27.60
C GLN A 6 -2.18 30.50 -27.33
N GLU A 7 -2.67 29.28 -27.14
CA GLU A 7 -1.86 28.09 -26.89
C GLU A 7 -0.73 27.92 -27.92
N SER A 8 -1.06 28.01 -29.22
CA SER A 8 -0.10 27.84 -30.31
C SER A 8 1.03 28.88 -30.28
N VAL A 9 0.73 30.11 -29.87
CA VAL A 9 1.72 31.19 -29.75
C VAL A 9 2.65 30.94 -28.56
N GLN A 10 2.12 30.48 -27.43
CA GLN A 10 2.94 30.12 -26.27
C GLN A 10 3.76 28.86 -26.51
N ARG A 11 3.23 27.85 -27.22
CA ARG A 11 3.99 26.67 -27.65
C ARG A 11 5.18 27.07 -28.51
N CYS A 12 4.95 27.91 -29.52
CA CYS A 12 6.05 28.44 -30.35
C CYS A 12 7.08 29.21 -29.50
N ALA A 13 6.62 29.98 -28.51
CA ALA A 13 7.53 30.67 -27.59
C ALA A 13 8.37 29.69 -26.75
N SER A 14 7.76 28.63 -26.21
CA SER A 14 8.44 27.65 -25.37
C SER A 14 9.49 26.86 -26.17
N GLU A 15 9.19 26.50 -27.43
CA GLU A 15 10.12 25.85 -28.36
C GLU A 15 11.31 26.74 -28.70
N ILE A 16 11.07 28.01 -29.05
CA ILE A 16 12.13 28.98 -29.34
C ILE A 16 13.05 29.16 -28.12
N ILE A 17 12.46 29.34 -26.94
CA ILE A 17 13.20 29.52 -25.68
C ILE A 17 14.03 28.27 -25.36
N SER A 18 13.43 27.08 -25.48
CA SER A 18 14.13 25.80 -25.29
C SER A 18 15.32 25.67 -26.25
N GLY A 19 15.14 26.03 -27.53
CA GLY A 19 16.20 26.03 -28.54
C GLY A 19 17.34 27.01 -28.22
N ILE A 20 17.01 28.24 -27.81
CA ILE A 20 18.01 29.25 -27.41
C ILE A 20 18.83 28.76 -26.23
N LEU A 21 18.16 28.29 -25.17
CA LEU A 21 18.82 27.81 -23.95
C LEU A 21 19.61 26.52 -24.21
N SER A 22 19.14 25.66 -25.10
CA SER A 22 19.88 24.47 -25.50
C SER A 22 21.13 24.82 -26.32
N GLY A 23 21.03 25.80 -27.23
CA GLY A 23 22.10 26.23 -28.13
C GLY A 23 23.18 27.08 -27.47
N CYS A 24 22.90 27.72 -26.33
CA CYS A 24 23.86 28.58 -25.63
C CYS A 24 24.93 27.80 -24.82
N LYS A 25 24.95 26.46 -24.88
CA LYS A 25 25.89 25.59 -24.15
C LYS A 25 27.37 26.01 -24.24
N HIS A 26 27.78 26.55 -25.38
CA HIS A 26 29.16 26.94 -25.69
C HIS A 26 29.38 28.47 -25.69
N TRP A 27 28.43 29.24 -25.18
CA TRP A 27 28.58 30.69 -25.08
C TRP A 27 29.54 31.08 -23.96
N ASP A 28 30.22 32.21 -24.15
CA ASP A 28 31.07 32.82 -23.12
C ASP A 28 30.22 33.45 -22.00
N PHE A 29 30.88 33.82 -20.91
CA PHE A 29 30.23 34.39 -19.73
C PHE A 29 29.44 35.67 -20.04
N ASN A 30 29.97 36.56 -20.88
CA ASN A 30 29.30 37.83 -21.22
C ASN A 30 28.01 37.59 -22.00
N LYS A 31 28.05 36.67 -22.98
CA LYS A 31 26.86 36.25 -23.73
C LYS A 31 25.83 35.58 -22.82
N MET A 32 26.26 34.69 -21.92
CA MET A 32 25.36 34.05 -20.95
C MET A 32 24.74 35.06 -19.97
N HIS A 33 25.50 36.05 -19.52
CA HIS A 33 25.02 37.10 -18.64
C HIS A 33 23.98 38.00 -19.34
N ASN A 34 24.24 38.38 -20.58
CA ASN A 34 23.28 39.13 -21.39
C ASN A 34 22.01 38.30 -21.66
N LEU A 35 22.17 37.01 -21.97
CA LEU A 35 21.03 36.09 -22.16
C LEU A 35 20.17 36.02 -20.90
N LYS A 36 20.79 35.82 -19.73
CA LYS A 36 20.09 35.83 -18.44
C LYS A 36 19.31 37.14 -18.28
N LYS A 37 19.96 38.29 -18.45
CA LYS A 37 19.33 39.62 -18.29
C LYS A 37 18.11 39.79 -19.19
N SER A 38 18.18 39.31 -20.44
CA SER A 38 17.08 39.40 -21.40
C SER A 38 15.97 38.38 -21.15
N LEU A 39 16.32 37.14 -20.77
CA LEU A 39 15.38 36.02 -20.74
C LEU A 39 14.71 35.81 -19.38
N THR A 40 15.36 36.18 -18.27
CA THR A 40 14.77 36.11 -16.93
C THR A 40 13.38 36.76 -16.84
N PRO A 41 13.16 38.04 -17.24
CA PRO A 41 11.82 38.65 -17.14
C PRO A 41 10.78 37.99 -18.05
N ILE A 42 11.21 37.40 -19.17
CA ILE A 42 10.33 36.68 -20.10
C ILE A 42 9.86 35.36 -19.47
N LEU A 43 10.78 34.60 -18.87
CA LEU A 43 10.46 33.37 -18.16
C LEU A 43 9.62 33.63 -16.90
N GLU A 44 9.94 34.68 -16.13
CA GLU A 44 9.10 35.11 -15.00
C GLU A 44 7.67 35.38 -15.45
N TYR A 45 7.48 36.14 -16.54
CA TYR A 45 6.15 36.38 -17.07
C TYR A 45 5.46 35.07 -17.45
N ALA A 46 6.13 34.21 -18.24
CA ALA A 46 5.58 32.94 -18.70
C ALA A 46 5.14 32.03 -17.54
N ILE A 47 5.96 31.90 -16.49
CA ILE A 47 5.65 31.09 -15.30
C ILE A 47 4.41 31.64 -14.58
N ASN A 48 4.27 32.96 -14.47
CA ASN A 48 3.12 33.58 -13.80
C ASN A 48 1.84 33.56 -14.66
N SER A 49 1.93 33.25 -15.95
CA SER A 49 0.82 33.29 -16.92
C SER A 49 0.49 31.94 -17.56
N ILE A 50 0.89 30.83 -16.93
CA ILE A 50 0.60 29.48 -17.42
C ILE A 50 -0.90 29.23 -17.41
N THR A 51 -1.40 28.57 -18.46
CA THR A 51 -2.77 28.06 -18.53
C THR A 51 -2.77 26.53 -18.59
N PRO A 52 -3.92 25.87 -18.36
CA PRO A 52 -4.01 24.41 -18.47
C PRO A 52 -3.53 23.88 -19.82
N GLU A 53 -3.79 24.61 -20.91
CA GLU A 53 -3.42 24.25 -22.27
C GLU A 53 -1.90 24.38 -22.52
N THR A 54 -1.23 25.33 -21.86
CA THR A 54 0.19 25.62 -22.09
C THR A 54 1.13 24.96 -21.08
N LEU A 55 0.61 24.40 -19.98
CA LEU A 55 1.39 23.79 -18.91
C LEU A 55 2.36 22.71 -19.42
N ASN A 56 1.89 21.80 -20.27
CA ASN A 56 2.72 20.70 -20.76
C ASN A 56 3.84 21.19 -21.69
N ASP A 57 3.57 22.22 -22.50
CA ASP A 57 4.56 22.82 -23.39
C ASP A 57 5.69 23.48 -22.57
N TRP A 58 5.33 24.23 -21.53
CA TRP A 58 6.32 24.85 -20.63
C TRP A 58 7.07 23.81 -19.78
N ALA A 59 6.40 22.76 -19.29
CA ALA A 59 7.05 21.68 -18.54
C ALA A 59 8.10 20.96 -19.40
N THR A 60 7.75 20.68 -20.66
CA THR A 60 8.67 20.07 -21.63
C THR A 60 9.85 20.99 -21.94
N CYS A 61 9.61 22.29 -22.08
CA CYS A 61 10.66 23.30 -22.26
C CYS A 61 11.67 23.27 -21.10
N PHE A 62 11.22 23.43 -19.85
CA PHE A 62 12.13 23.46 -18.69
C PHE A 62 12.88 22.14 -18.48
N ALA A 63 12.23 20.99 -18.70
CA ALA A 63 12.89 19.70 -18.66
C ALA A 63 14.00 19.60 -19.73
N SER A 64 13.67 19.93 -20.98
CA SER A 64 14.62 19.86 -22.11
C SER A 64 15.84 20.78 -21.91
N VAL A 65 15.64 21.97 -21.33
CA VAL A 65 16.72 22.91 -21.02
C VAL A 65 17.69 22.35 -19.99
N SER A 66 17.19 21.58 -19.02
CA SER A 66 17.99 20.98 -17.96
C SER A 66 18.73 19.71 -18.45
N GLU A 67 18.14 18.98 -19.39
CA GLU A 67 18.68 17.72 -19.89
C GLU A 67 20.12 17.84 -20.44
N SER A 68 21.01 16.93 -20.00
CA SER A 68 22.40 16.86 -20.45
C SER A 68 23.17 18.19 -20.34
N ARG A 69 22.78 19.06 -19.39
CA ARG A 69 23.47 20.32 -19.06
C ARG A 69 24.17 20.26 -17.72
N ASP A 70 25.19 21.09 -17.57
CA ASP A 70 25.86 21.36 -16.30
C ASP A 70 25.00 22.38 -15.52
N PRO A 71 24.50 22.02 -14.31
CA PRO A 71 23.62 22.89 -13.55
C PRO A 71 24.28 24.21 -13.16
N ASN A 72 25.61 24.26 -13.04
CA ASN A 72 26.35 25.47 -12.68
C ASN A 72 26.30 26.53 -13.80
N LYS A 73 26.27 26.11 -15.07
CA LYS A 73 26.17 27.06 -16.21
C LYS A 73 24.78 27.67 -16.34
N TYR A 74 23.76 26.92 -15.93
CA TYR A 74 22.35 27.31 -16.00
C TYR A 74 21.77 27.67 -14.62
N TYR A 75 22.63 27.92 -13.62
CA TYR A 75 22.24 28.15 -12.23
C TYR A 75 21.10 29.14 -12.07
N TRP A 76 21.08 30.19 -12.91
CA TRP A 76 20.08 31.24 -12.86
C TRP A 76 18.66 30.77 -13.23
N VAL A 77 18.52 29.70 -14.02
CA VAL A 77 17.22 29.06 -14.31
C VAL A 77 16.72 28.32 -13.08
N PHE A 78 17.62 27.62 -12.38
CA PHE A 78 17.30 26.96 -11.10
C PHE A 78 16.91 27.96 -10.03
N GLU A 79 17.67 29.05 -9.88
CA GLU A 79 17.34 30.12 -8.93
C GLU A 79 16.00 30.80 -9.25
N LEU A 80 15.68 30.94 -10.54
CA LEU A 80 14.38 31.46 -10.96
C LEU A 80 13.23 30.54 -10.53
N LEU A 81 13.35 29.24 -10.76
CA LEU A 81 12.28 28.28 -10.45
C LEU A 81 12.23 27.86 -8.97
N LEU A 82 13.32 27.99 -8.21
CA LEU A 82 13.31 27.75 -6.76
C LEU A 82 12.70 28.90 -5.97
N LYS A 83 12.56 30.08 -6.59
CA LYS A 83 11.87 31.20 -5.99
C LYS A 83 10.37 31.06 -6.24
N GLU A 84 9.60 30.99 -5.17
CA GLU A 84 8.15 30.95 -5.22
C GLU A 84 7.60 32.15 -6.04
N PRO A 85 6.84 31.90 -7.12
CA PRO A 85 6.32 32.97 -7.95
C PRO A 85 5.15 33.66 -7.24
N ARG A 86 5.01 34.97 -7.46
CA ARG A 86 3.90 35.76 -6.89
C ARG A 86 2.53 35.22 -7.30
N SER A 87 2.45 34.54 -8.45
CA SER A 87 1.21 33.94 -8.93
C SER A 87 0.66 32.80 -8.08
N VAL A 88 1.43 32.24 -7.14
CA VAL A 88 0.94 31.23 -6.20
C VAL A 88 -0.24 31.76 -5.38
N GLU A 89 -0.22 33.05 -5.03
CA GLU A 89 -1.32 33.72 -4.32
C GLU A 89 -2.62 33.77 -5.15
N ASN A 90 -2.53 33.61 -6.48
CA ASN A 90 -3.67 33.71 -7.38
C ASN A 90 -4.44 32.38 -7.53
N GLY A 91 -3.96 31.27 -6.96
CA GLY A 91 -4.70 30.01 -6.90
C GLY A 91 -3.84 28.74 -7.03
N SER A 92 -4.42 27.62 -6.58
CA SER A 92 -3.75 26.32 -6.49
C SER A 92 -3.27 25.74 -7.83
N PHE A 93 -3.91 26.12 -8.95
CA PHE A 93 -3.47 25.70 -10.28
C PHE A 93 -2.08 26.24 -10.61
N LEU A 94 -1.79 27.51 -10.33
CA LEU A 94 -0.51 28.12 -10.65
C LEU A 94 0.61 27.59 -9.73
N GLU A 95 0.29 27.32 -8.47
CA GLU A 95 1.22 26.66 -7.54
C GLU A 95 1.57 25.24 -7.99
N SER A 96 0.56 24.42 -8.29
CA SER A 96 0.79 23.06 -8.79
C SER A 96 1.50 23.04 -10.16
N SER A 97 1.21 24.02 -11.03
CA SER A 97 1.90 24.21 -12.31
C SER A 97 3.38 24.54 -12.10
N TRP A 98 3.68 25.48 -11.22
CA TRP A 98 5.05 25.86 -10.88
C TRP A 98 5.83 24.69 -10.27
N LEU A 99 5.25 23.97 -9.30
CA LEU A 99 5.85 22.75 -8.75
C LEU A 99 6.11 21.71 -9.84
N TYR A 100 5.22 21.57 -10.82
CA TYR A 100 5.40 20.67 -11.95
C TYR A 100 6.58 21.06 -12.85
N LEU A 101 6.76 22.36 -13.12
CA LEU A 101 7.94 22.87 -13.83
C LEU A 101 9.23 22.60 -13.05
N LEU A 102 9.22 22.85 -11.73
CA LEU A 102 10.36 22.62 -10.85
C LEU A 102 10.76 21.14 -10.85
N ILE A 103 9.79 20.22 -10.78
CA ILE A 103 10.02 18.78 -10.90
C ILE A 103 10.71 18.45 -12.23
N GLY A 104 10.20 18.96 -13.35
CA GLY A 104 10.79 18.72 -14.67
C GLY A 104 12.25 19.18 -14.75
N LEU A 105 12.56 20.34 -14.14
CA LEU A 105 13.91 20.88 -14.11
C LEU A 105 14.86 20.03 -13.25
N LEU A 106 14.45 19.66 -12.04
CA LEU A 106 15.28 18.90 -11.08
C LEU A 106 15.47 17.44 -11.51
N ALA A 107 14.44 16.81 -12.07
CA ALA A 107 14.47 15.42 -12.51
C ALA A 107 15.61 15.11 -13.49
N GLN A 108 16.00 16.08 -14.31
CA GLN A 108 17.05 15.94 -15.32
C GLN A 108 18.47 16.13 -14.78
N GLN A 109 18.61 16.73 -13.58
CA GLN A 109 19.91 16.94 -12.94
C GLN A 109 20.30 15.83 -11.97
N GLU A 110 19.32 15.09 -11.47
CA GLU A 110 19.56 13.89 -10.67
C GLU A 110 20.40 14.20 -9.41
N TRP A 111 21.37 13.34 -9.09
CA TRP A 111 22.31 13.46 -7.97
C TRP A 111 23.22 14.70 -8.03
N ARG A 112 23.26 15.44 -9.15
CA ARG A 112 24.20 16.57 -9.33
C ARG A 112 23.78 17.85 -8.58
N VAL A 113 22.54 17.91 -8.09
CA VAL A 113 21.95 19.12 -7.50
C VAL A 113 21.48 18.90 -6.06
N CYS A 114 22.25 18.15 -5.26
CA CYS A 114 21.89 17.81 -3.87
C CYS A 114 21.45 19.02 -3.03
N GLU A 115 22.15 20.15 -3.14
CA GLU A 115 21.82 21.38 -2.41
C GLU A 115 20.45 21.94 -2.80
N LEU A 116 20.11 21.93 -4.11
CA LEU A 116 18.80 22.35 -4.59
C LEU A 116 17.68 21.41 -4.13
N LEU A 117 17.96 20.11 -4.01
CA LEU A 117 17.01 19.14 -3.46
C LEU A 117 16.74 19.40 -1.97
N HIS A 118 17.76 19.79 -1.18
CA HIS A 118 17.58 20.21 0.21
C HIS A 118 16.74 21.49 0.31
N ARG A 119 17.02 22.51 -0.52
CA ARG A 119 16.21 23.73 -0.58
C ARG A 119 14.76 23.43 -0.95
N ALA A 120 14.53 22.55 -1.92
CA ALA A 120 13.19 22.12 -2.30
C ALA A 120 12.47 21.41 -1.15
N LEU A 121 13.15 20.53 -0.41
CA LEU A 121 12.61 19.85 0.77
C LEU A 121 12.21 20.85 1.86
N VAL A 122 13.12 21.77 2.23
CA VAL A 122 12.86 22.81 3.23
C VAL A 122 11.66 23.68 2.86
N TYR A 123 11.48 23.96 1.57
CA TYR A 123 10.33 24.74 1.10
C TYR A 123 8.99 23.97 1.22
N ILE A 124 8.95 22.68 0.84
CA ILE A 124 7.68 21.93 0.83
C ILE A 124 7.29 21.35 2.19
N GLU A 125 8.26 21.00 3.05
CA GLU A 125 8.01 20.33 4.34
C GLU A 125 6.94 21.00 5.22
N PRO A 126 6.91 22.35 5.39
CA PRO A 126 5.86 23.01 6.17
C PRO A 126 4.50 23.10 5.47
N LYS A 127 4.40 22.72 4.19
CA LYS A 127 3.19 22.87 3.35
C LYS A 127 2.59 21.53 2.92
N LEU A 128 3.11 20.40 3.39
CA LEU A 128 2.70 19.06 2.93
C LEU A 128 1.23 18.70 3.24
N ASP A 129 0.60 19.40 4.19
CA ASP A 129 -0.81 19.29 4.56
C ASP A 129 -1.73 20.22 3.76
N HIS A 130 -1.24 20.79 2.65
CA HIS A 130 -1.94 21.78 1.83
C HIS A 130 -3.39 21.43 1.53
N SER A 131 -4.31 22.40 1.59
CA SER A 131 -5.74 22.17 1.40
C SER A 131 -6.13 21.63 0.01
N TYR A 132 -5.39 22.01 -1.03
CA TYR A 132 -5.71 21.65 -2.41
C TYR A 132 -4.98 20.37 -2.87
N GLN A 133 -5.75 19.41 -3.36
CA GLN A 133 -5.26 18.09 -3.79
C GLN A 133 -4.22 18.17 -4.92
N ASN A 134 -4.46 18.97 -5.95
CA ASN A 134 -3.53 19.14 -7.08
C ASN A 134 -2.12 19.59 -6.64
N VAL A 135 -2.03 20.44 -5.61
CA VAL A 135 -0.74 20.88 -5.05
C VAL A 135 -0.08 19.74 -4.27
N ARG A 136 -0.84 19.06 -3.39
CA ARG A 136 -0.36 17.88 -2.64
C ARG A 136 0.18 16.79 -3.58
N GLU A 137 -0.49 16.57 -4.70
CA GLU A 137 -0.06 15.58 -5.69
C GLU A 137 1.31 15.91 -6.29
N LYS A 138 1.57 17.20 -6.55
CA LYS A 138 2.88 17.66 -7.04
C LYS A 138 3.93 17.64 -5.94
N MET A 139 3.60 18.00 -4.70
CA MET A 139 4.52 17.85 -3.56
C MET A 139 4.91 16.38 -3.35
N GLY A 140 3.96 15.44 -3.36
CA GLY A 140 4.24 14.01 -3.29
C GLY A 140 5.11 13.53 -4.46
N SER A 141 4.88 14.05 -5.66
CA SER A 141 5.74 13.77 -6.83
C SER A 141 7.16 14.33 -6.67
N LEU A 142 7.31 15.52 -6.08
CA LEU A 142 8.61 16.15 -5.84
C LEU A 142 9.41 15.39 -4.78
N LEU A 143 8.76 14.88 -3.73
CA LEU A 143 9.40 14.02 -2.72
C LEU A 143 10.05 12.76 -3.33
N VAL A 144 9.48 12.21 -4.41
CA VAL A 144 10.10 11.10 -5.16
C VAL A 144 11.48 11.49 -5.64
N TYR A 145 11.61 12.64 -6.31
CA TYR A 145 12.88 13.11 -6.87
C TYR A 145 13.86 13.58 -5.80
N ILE A 146 13.37 14.20 -4.73
CA ILE A 146 14.18 14.60 -3.56
C ILE A 146 14.89 13.38 -2.95
N PHE A 147 14.17 12.27 -2.78
CA PHE A 147 14.68 11.08 -2.11
C PHE A 147 15.11 9.95 -3.05
N MET A 148 15.09 10.16 -4.37
CA MET A 148 15.37 9.14 -5.39
C MET A 148 16.74 8.50 -5.22
N TYR A 149 17.72 9.29 -4.78
CA TYR A 149 19.12 8.89 -4.61
C TYR A 149 19.51 8.60 -3.17
N ASP A 150 18.55 8.60 -2.24
CA ASP A 150 18.78 8.04 -0.93
C ASP A 150 18.76 6.51 -1.06
N ILE A 151 19.87 5.92 -1.47
CA ILE A 151 19.99 4.48 -1.72
C ILE A 151 21.19 3.92 -0.94
N PRO A 152 21.15 2.65 -0.52
CA PRO A 152 22.22 2.02 0.25
C PRO A 152 23.41 1.66 -0.64
N MET A 153 24.01 2.65 -1.30
CA MET A 153 25.21 2.51 -2.11
C MET A 153 26.37 3.28 -1.48
N ASN A 154 27.55 2.67 -1.48
CA ASN A 154 28.76 3.26 -0.90
C ASN A 154 29.40 4.26 -1.88
N VAL A 155 28.72 5.39 -2.10
CA VAL A 155 29.17 6.48 -2.98
C VAL A 155 29.19 7.78 -2.20
N ASN A 156 30.36 8.40 -2.06
CA ASN A 156 30.55 9.63 -1.28
C ASN A 156 29.58 10.76 -1.66
N THR A 157 29.29 10.91 -2.95
CA THR A 157 28.37 11.96 -3.43
C THR A 157 26.94 11.78 -2.91
N LEU A 158 26.51 10.53 -2.71
CA LEU A 158 25.19 10.19 -2.20
C LEU A 158 25.06 10.39 -0.69
N ALA A 159 26.15 10.72 0.00
CA ALA A 159 26.09 11.14 1.40
C ALA A 159 25.42 12.51 1.55
N TYR A 160 25.45 13.35 0.51
CA TYR A 160 24.94 14.73 0.56
C TYR A 160 23.48 14.87 0.11
N VAL A 161 22.87 13.83 -0.44
CA VAL A 161 21.45 13.88 -0.86
C VAL A 161 20.53 13.96 0.37
N PRO A 162 19.33 14.55 0.25
CA PRO A 162 18.33 14.52 1.30
C PRO A 162 18.02 13.09 1.76
N LYS A 163 17.84 12.90 3.06
CA LYS A 163 17.65 11.57 3.68
C LYS A 163 16.20 11.40 4.15
N ARG A 164 15.64 10.22 3.89
CA ARG A 164 14.25 9.91 4.25
C ARG A 164 14.05 9.77 5.76
N ALA A 165 14.96 9.11 6.47
CA ALA A 165 14.77 8.82 7.89
C ALA A 165 14.57 10.08 8.78
N PRO A 166 15.37 11.16 8.65
CA PRO A 166 15.10 12.41 9.37
C PRO A 166 13.75 13.05 9.00
N PHE A 167 13.38 13.03 7.72
CA PHE A 167 12.10 13.53 7.24
C PHE A 167 10.92 12.74 7.82
N LEU A 168 11.00 11.40 7.81
CA LEU A 168 9.97 10.55 8.42
C LEU A 168 9.82 10.83 9.91
N THR A 169 10.94 11.02 10.61
CA THR A 169 10.97 11.36 12.04
C THR A 169 10.28 12.70 12.32
N SER A 170 10.35 13.68 11.41
CA SER A 170 9.68 14.98 11.58
C SER A 170 8.17 14.93 11.33
N ILE A 171 7.70 14.03 10.44
CA ILE A 171 6.29 13.95 10.06
C ILE A 171 5.47 12.96 10.90
N LEU A 172 6.08 11.86 11.40
CA LEU A 172 5.36 10.81 12.13
C LEU A 172 4.57 11.35 13.35
N PRO A 173 5.13 12.25 14.19
CA PRO A 173 4.37 12.85 15.30
C PRO A 173 3.11 13.60 14.87
N LYS A 174 3.13 14.24 13.69
CA LYS A 174 1.98 14.98 13.14
C LYS A 174 0.85 14.05 12.70
N LEU A 175 1.16 12.77 12.47
CA LEU A 175 0.21 11.75 12.03
C LEU A 175 -0.39 10.94 13.18
N GLU A 176 0.12 11.06 14.41
CA GLU A 176 -0.36 10.30 15.57
C GLU A 176 -1.84 10.55 15.87
N ILE A 177 -2.35 11.76 15.60
CA ILE A 177 -3.77 12.11 15.76
C ILE A 177 -4.70 11.20 14.93
N LEU A 178 -4.20 10.63 13.83
CA LEU A 178 -4.97 9.72 12.97
C LEU A 178 -5.06 8.30 13.55
N LYS A 179 -4.23 7.93 14.53
CA LYS A 179 -4.28 6.62 15.19
C LYS A 179 -5.26 6.56 16.37
N LEU A 180 -5.73 7.72 16.83
CA LEU A 180 -6.64 7.81 17.98
C LEU A 180 -7.99 7.16 17.63
N LYS A 181 -8.44 6.27 18.51
CA LYS A 181 -9.66 5.48 18.31
C LYS A 181 -10.89 6.38 18.19
N GLU A 182 -11.77 6.07 17.25
CA GLU A 182 -13.12 6.63 17.20
C GLU A 182 -14.05 6.08 18.32
N GLU A 183 -13.59 5.07 19.08
CA GLU A 183 -14.39 4.43 20.14
C GLU A 183 -14.73 5.38 21.31
N ASP A 184 -13.92 6.42 21.56
CA ASP A 184 -14.22 7.39 22.63
C ASP A 184 -15.38 8.35 22.26
N ASN A 185 -15.75 8.46 20.98
CA ASN A 185 -16.79 9.39 20.53
C ASN A 185 -18.18 8.75 20.35
N LYS A 186 -18.35 7.43 20.54
CA LYS A 186 -19.69 6.82 20.44
C LYS A 186 -20.62 7.13 21.61
N ASN A 187 -20.11 7.73 22.68
CA ASN A 187 -20.92 8.20 23.81
C ASN A 187 -21.36 9.66 23.71
N GLU A 188 -20.93 10.40 22.67
CA GLU A 188 -21.45 11.75 22.40
C GLU A 188 -22.47 11.69 21.24
N THR A 189 -23.73 11.62 21.64
CA THR A 189 -24.93 12.07 20.91
C THR A 189 -24.70 12.70 19.53
N ASN A 190 -25.20 12.02 18.48
CA ASN A 190 -25.79 12.50 17.22
C ASN A 190 -25.78 14.02 16.89
N ASN A 191 -24.63 14.66 16.98
CA ASN A 191 -24.35 15.96 16.39
C ASN A 191 -23.23 15.73 15.38
N CYS A 192 -23.37 16.30 14.18
CA CYS A 192 -22.33 16.29 13.15
C CYS A 192 -21.00 16.74 13.76
N ILE A 193 -20.11 15.79 14.07
CA ILE A 193 -18.78 16.09 14.58
C ILE A 193 -18.02 16.68 13.39
N GLU A 194 -17.94 18.01 13.32
CA GLU A 194 -17.02 18.66 12.40
C GLU A 194 -15.62 18.11 12.66
N GLU A 195 -15.00 17.54 11.63
CA GLU A 195 -13.64 17.04 11.72
C GLU A 195 -12.71 18.16 12.17
N SER A 196 -11.94 17.94 13.24
CA SER A 196 -11.04 18.97 13.76
C SER A 196 -10.06 19.41 12.66
N ALA A 197 -9.75 20.71 12.62
CA ALA A 197 -8.81 21.26 11.63
C ALA A 197 -7.46 20.53 11.65
N GLU A 198 -7.02 20.09 12.84
CA GLU A 198 -5.82 19.29 13.04
C GLU A 198 -5.92 17.89 12.42
N LYS A 199 -7.04 17.17 12.61
CA LYS A 199 -7.27 15.85 11.99
C LYS A 199 -7.32 15.98 10.46
N LYS A 200 -7.97 17.02 9.94
CA LYS A 200 -8.02 17.31 8.50
C LYS A 200 -6.64 17.63 7.92
N SER A 201 -5.84 18.44 8.62
CA SER A 201 -4.44 18.71 8.25
C SER A 201 -3.61 17.42 8.23
N ALA A 202 -3.72 16.58 9.27
CA ALA A 202 -3.03 15.30 9.31
C ALA A 202 -3.47 14.35 8.18
N LYS A 203 -4.77 14.29 7.84
CA LYS A 203 -5.25 13.52 6.68
C LYS A 203 -4.66 14.04 5.37
N ASN A 204 -4.64 15.35 5.17
CA ASN A 204 -4.03 15.97 3.99
C ASN A 204 -2.53 15.64 3.89
N LEU A 205 -1.80 15.77 5.00
CA LEU A 205 -0.39 15.37 5.09
C LEU A 205 -0.24 13.90 4.68
N PHE A 206 -1.04 13.00 5.25
CA PHE A 206 -0.96 11.58 4.97
C PHE A 206 -1.23 11.26 3.50
N ARG A 207 -2.22 11.91 2.87
CA ARG A 207 -2.46 11.79 1.41
C ARG A 207 -1.24 12.17 0.58
N THR A 208 -0.53 13.25 0.95
CA THR A 208 0.72 13.64 0.28
C THR A 208 1.78 12.54 0.41
N ILE A 209 1.90 11.91 1.59
CA ILE A 209 2.83 10.79 1.82
C ILE A 209 2.41 9.54 1.04
N CYS A 210 1.12 9.18 1.00
CA CYS A 210 0.60 8.09 0.17
C CYS A 210 0.93 8.33 -1.31
N ARG A 211 0.78 9.57 -1.79
CA ARG A 211 1.15 9.93 -3.16
C ARG A 211 2.64 9.77 -3.42
N TRP A 212 3.49 10.16 -2.48
CA TRP A 212 4.94 9.95 -2.58
C TRP A 212 5.31 8.47 -2.67
N ILE A 213 4.78 7.63 -1.76
CA ILE A 213 5.09 6.20 -1.72
C ILE A 213 4.57 5.48 -2.98
N SER A 214 3.33 5.76 -3.38
CA SER A 214 2.75 5.14 -4.57
C SER A 214 3.55 5.46 -5.84
N LEU A 215 4.06 6.68 -5.99
CA LEU A 215 4.90 7.05 -7.12
C LEU A 215 6.31 6.45 -7.06
N ASN A 216 6.89 6.25 -5.86
CA ASN A 216 8.17 5.55 -5.71
C ASN A 216 8.14 4.16 -6.35
N GLY A 217 6.98 3.48 -6.34
CA GLY A 217 6.77 2.17 -6.96
C GLY A 217 7.07 2.08 -8.45
N SER A 218 6.97 3.19 -9.17
CA SER A 218 7.20 3.22 -10.62
C SER A 218 8.46 3.99 -11.04
N ARG A 219 9.09 4.73 -10.13
CA ARG A 219 10.13 5.73 -10.47
C ARG A 219 11.46 5.52 -9.77
N THR A 220 11.53 4.69 -8.73
CA THR A 220 12.74 4.54 -7.92
C THR A 220 13.20 3.08 -7.90
N LEU A 221 14.52 2.87 -7.79
CA LEU A 221 15.10 1.53 -7.68
C LEU A 221 14.99 0.95 -6.26
N HIS A 222 14.73 1.81 -5.27
CA HIS A 222 14.65 1.47 -3.86
C HIS A 222 13.28 1.91 -3.32
N THR A 223 12.23 1.24 -3.79
CA THR A 223 10.82 1.63 -3.60
C THR A 223 10.35 1.52 -2.14
N ALA A 224 10.74 0.46 -1.42
CA ALA A 224 10.29 0.17 -0.06
C ALA A 224 11.47 -0.04 0.92
N PRO A 225 12.22 1.03 1.26
CA PRO A 225 13.20 0.99 2.35
C PRO A 225 12.54 0.64 3.69
N ALA A 226 13.33 0.07 4.60
CA ALA A 226 12.90 -0.30 5.95
C ALA A 226 12.09 0.81 6.66
N ASP A 227 12.54 2.05 6.58
CA ASP A 227 11.89 3.17 7.28
C ASP A 227 10.46 3.47 6.80
N ILE A 228 10.12 3.13 5.55
CA ILE A 228 8.76 3.35 5.02
C ILE A 228 7.73 2.48 5.74
N PHE A 229 8.12 1.31 6.25
CA PHE A 229 7.20 0.41 6.96
C PHE A 229 6.71 0.97 8.30
N GLN A 230 7.33 2.03 8.83
CA GLN A 230 6.79 2.77 9.98
C GLN A 230 5.41 3.38 9.70
N LEU A 231 5.06 3.60 8.43
CA LEU A 231 3.76 4.13 7.99
C LEU A 231 2.72 3.02 7.74
N LEU A 232 3.13 1.76 7.61
CA LEU A 232 2.23 0.63 7.31
C LEU A 232 1.11 0.46 8.36
N PRO A 233 1.35 0.57 9.68
CA PRO A 233 0.27 0.47 10.66
C PRO A 233 -0.83 1.51 10.44
N LEU A 234 -0.44 2.74 10.11
CA LEU A 234 -1.38 3.81 9.84
C LEU A 234 -2.10 3.60 8.50
N LEU A 235 -1.40 3.13 7.46
CA LEU A 235 -2.04 2.76 6.19
C LEU A 235 -3.14 1.71 6.41
N CYS A 236 -2.84 0.63 7.13
CA CYS A 236 -3.80 -0.43 7.46
C CYS A 236 -4.99 0.09 8.29
N HIS A 237 -4.74 1.05 9.18
CA HIS A 237 -5.78 1.70 9.97
C HIS A 237 -6.71 2.57 9.09
N MET A 238 -6.14 3.45 8.27
CA MET A 238 -6.90 4.41 7.46
C MET A 238 -7.58 3.78 6.24
N GLN A 239 -7.14 2.60 5.77
CA GLN A 239 -7.80 1.86 4.68
C GLN A 239 -9.28 1.51 4.98
N HIS A 240 -9.69 1.56 6.24
CA HIS A 240 -11.06 1.25 6.65
C HIS A 240 -11.85 2.48 7.11
N ASP A 241 -11.29 3.69 6.95
CA ASP A 241 -12.03 4.93 7.19
C ASP A 241 -13.09 5.11 6.07
N THR A 242 -14.35 4.83 6.41
CA THR A 242 -15.47 4.95 5.46
C THR A 242 -15.95 6.38 5.26
N THR A 243 -15.37 7.37 5.94
CA THR A 243 -15.81 8.77 5.85
C THR A 243 -15.45 9.43 4.51
N ASP A 244 -14.39 8.95 3.86
CA ASP A 244 -13.87 9.50 2.61
C ASP A 244 -13.42 8.38 1.66
N GLU A 245 -14.25 8.09 0.66
CA GLU A 245 -14.02 6.98 -0.27
C GLU A 245 -12.67 7.09 -1.01
N SER A 246 -12.34 8.31 -1.44
CA SER A 246 -11.11 8.57 -2.19
C SER A 246 -9.86 8.35 -1.32
N PHE A 247 -9.95 8.62 -0.01
CA PHE A 247 -8.81 8.50 0.89
C PHE A 247 -8.42 7.06 1.17
N TRP A 248 -9.41 6.21 1.46
CA TRP A 248 -9.11 4.82 1.77
C TRP A 248 -8.63 4.07 0.53
N GLN A 249 -9.12 4.44 -0.67
CA GLN A 249 -8.60 3.92 -1.94
C GLN A 249 -7.11 4.28 -2.14
N GLU A 250 -6.71 5.51 -1.84
CA GLU A 250 -5.29 5.92 -1.87
C GLU A 250 -4.43 5.08 -0.90
N CYS A 251 -4.94 4.80 0.31
CA CYS A 251 -4.27 3.93 1.28
C CYS A 251 -4.18 2.48 0.74
N ALA A 252 -5.26 1.93 0.20
CA ALA A 252 -5.29 0.59 -0.37
C ALA A 252 -4.30 0.42 -1.53
N VAL A 253 -4.24 1.39 -2.44
CA VAL A 253 -3.26 1.41 -3.54
C VAL A 253 -1.83 1.47 -2.99
N THR A 254 -1.58 2.27 -1.96
CA THR A 254 -0.25 2.39 -1.33
C THR A 254 0.17 1.06 -0.68
N ILE A 255 -0.74 0.40 0.04
CA ILE A 255 -0.52 -0.93 0.63
C ILE A 255 -0.22 -1.96 -0.45
N ALA A 256 -0.99 -1.97 -1.54
CA ALA A 256 -0.80 -2.90 -2.65
C ALA A 256 0.58 -2.71 -3.31
N ILE A 257 1.02 -1.47 -3.54
CA ILE A 257 2.35 -1.17 -4.10
C ILE A 257 3.45 -1.66 -3.15
N LEU A 258 3.34 -1.39 -1.85
CA LEU A 258 4.31 -1.88 -0.86
C LEU A 258 4.32 -3.41 -0.76
N GLY A 259 3.20 -4.08 -1.04
CA GLY A 259 3.11 -5.54 -1.04
C GLY A 259 3.69 -6.17 -2.32
N GLN A 260 3.64 -5.47 -3.44
CA GLN A 260 4.14 -5.98 -4.74
C GLN A 260 5.61 -5.64 -5.01
N THR A 261 6.23 -4.87 -4.13
CA THR A 261 7.61 -4.41 -4.29
C THR A 261 8.61 -5.50 -3.88
N LEU A 262 9.72 -5.60 -4.62
CA LEU A 262 10.87 -6.43 -4.23
C LEU A 262 11.58 -5.82 -3.03
N LEU A 263 11.76 -6.61 -1.98
CA LEU A 263 12.32 -6.18 -0.70
C LEU A 263 13.75 -6.69 -0.52
N ILE A 264 14.61 -5.83 0.02
CA ILE A 264 15.92 -6.21 0.52
C ILE A 264 15.80 -6.82 1.93
N PRO A 265 16.80 -7.60 2.42
CA PRO A 265 16.75 -8.24 3.74
C PRO A 265 16.34 -7.31 4.90
N ALA A 266 16.95 -6.12 4.99
CA ALA A 266 16.62 -5.15 6.03
C ALA A 266 15.15 -4.67 5.97
N SER A 267 14.58 -4.57 4.77
CA SER A 267 13.17 -4.24 4.55
C SER A 267 12.24 -5.38 4.95
N ILE A 268 12.64 -6.64 4.71
CA ILE A 268 11.90 -7.83 5.13
C ILE A 268 11.84 -7.91 6.66
N GLU A 269 12.97 -7.71 7.34
CA GLU A 269 13.04 -7.67 8.81
C GLU A 269 12.14 -6.57 9.39
N ALA A 270 12.21 -5.36 8.82
CA ALA A 270 11.39 -4.23 9.25
C ALA A 270 9.89 -4.47 9.06
N VAL A 271 9.48 -5.05 7.92
CA VAL A 271 8.06 -5.32 7.67
C VAL A 271 7.53 -6.45 8.55
N ILE A 272 8.31 -7.52 8.80
CA ILE A 272 7.92 -8.60 9.72
C ILE A 272 7.73 -8.04 11.14
N ALA A 273 8.69 -7.25 11.63
CA ALA A 273 8.58 -6.61 12.95
C ALA A 273 7.33 -5.71 13.04
N THR A 274 7.07 -4.95 11.99
CA THR A 274 5.89 -4.08 11.90
C THR A 274 4.59 -4.89 11.90
N LEU A 275 4.51 -5.98 11.13
CA LEU A 275 3.33 -6.84 11.05
C LEU A 275 3.05 -7.58 12.35
N LYS A 276 4.09 -8.00 13.10
CA LYS A 276 3.92 -8.53 14.47
C LYS A 276 3.23 -7.51 15.38
N ASN A 277 3.66 -6.25 15.32
CA ASN A 277 3.04 -5.17 16.08
C ASN A 277 1.58 -4.96 15.67
N ILE A 278 1.29 -4.91 14.37
CA ILE A 278 -0.10 -4.75 13.87
C ILE A 278 -0.98 -5.92 14.30
N ALA A 279 -0.49 -7.17 14.18
CA ALA A 279 -1.20 -8.37 14.56
C ALA A 279 -1.55 -8.43 16.06
N SER A 280 -0.72 -7.83 16.92
CA SER A 280 -1.00 -7.69 18.36
C SER A 280 -1.83 -6.43 18.72
N GLY A 281 -2.07 -5.54 17.75
CA GLY A 281 -2.74 -4.27 17.96
C GLY A 281 -4.26 -4.40 18.17
N SER A 282 -4.89 -3.34 18.68
CA SER A 282 -6.32 -3.36 19.00
C SER A 282 -7.26 -3.23 17.80
N SER A 283 -6.79 -2.70 16.67
CA SER A 283 -7.63 -2.45 15.49
C SER A 283 -7.76 -3.70 14.63
N TRP A 284 -8.92 -4.36 14.68
CA TRP A 284 -9.18 -5.55 13.88
C TRP A 284 -9.12 -5.29 12.37
N HIS A 285 -9.54 -4.11 11.92
CA HIS A 285 -9.38 -3.65 10.54
C HIS A 285 -7.91 -3.67 10.10
N SER A 286 -7.02 -3.20 10.96
CA SER A 286 -5.58 -3.22 10.68
C SER A 286 -5.03 -4.65 10.65
N ARG A 287 -5.50 -5.53 11.55
CA ARG A 287 -5.12 -6.95 11.58
C ARG A 287 -5.57 -7.71 10.33
N ALA A 288 -6.79 -7.46 9.85
CA ALA A 288 -7.29 -8.04 8.60
C ALA A 288 -6.47 -7.52 7.39
N SER A 289 -6.20 -6.21 7.32
CA SER A 289 -5.33 -5.63 6.28
C SER A 289 -3.92 -6.23 6.31
N ALA A 290 -3.35 -6.45 7.49
CA ALA A 290 -2.04 -7.07 7.65
C ALA A 290 -1.99 -8.51 7.12
N ALA A 291 -3.04 -9.31 7.31
CA ALA A 291 -3.15 -10.64 6.72
C ALA A 291 -3.16 -10.56 5.17
N ALA A 292 -4.03 -9.75 4.58
CA ALA A 292 -4.08 -9.56 3.13
C ALA A 292 -2.76 -9.01 2.54
N TYR A 293 -2.09 -8.10 3.26
CA TYR A 293 -0.78 -7.58 2.88
C TYR A 293 0.29 -8.68 2.87
N LEU A 294 0.32 -9.54 3.89
CA LEU A 294 1.25 -10.68 3.97
C LEU A 294 1.16 -11.56 2.74
N GLN A 295 -0.04 -11.88 2.27
CA GLN A 295 -0.24 -12.71 1.08
C GLN A 295 0.49 -12.14 -0.14
N THR A 296 0.34 -10.84 -0.39
CA THR A 296 0.92 -10.16 -1.55
C THR A 296 2.44 -10.00 -1.40
N MET A 297 2.89 -9.60 -0.21
CA MET A 297 4.31 -9.38 0.12
C MET A 297 5.12 -10.66 0.00
N VAL A 298 4.63 -11.76 0.56
CA VAL A 298 5.30 -13.05 0.50
C VAL A 298 5.34 -13.58 -0.92
N PHE A 299 4.24 -13.53 -1.66
CA PHE A 299 4.24 -14.00 -3.05
C PHE A 299 5.24 -13.24 -3.92
N SER A 300 5.33 -11.91 -3.76
CA SER A 300 6.25 -11.06 -4.53
C SER A 300 7.72 -11.28 -4.14
N ASN A 301 7.99 -11.80 -2.95
CA ASN A 301 9.33 -12.01 -2.40
C ASN A 301 9.61 -13.47 -2.04
N LEU A 302 8.87 -14.40 -2.64
CA LEU A 302 8.74 -15.80 -2.20
C LEU A 302 10.09 -16.48 -2.00
N PHE A 303 10.91 -16.49 -3.05
CA PHE A 303 12.20 -17.18 -3.02
C PHE A 303 13.21 -16.55 -2.06
N THR A 304 13.18 -15.22 -1.90
CA THR A 304 14.04 -14.52 -0.94
C THR A 304 13.66 -14.89 0.49
N ILE A 305 12.37 -14.94 0.79
CA ILE A 305 11.88 -15.28 2.12
C ILE A 305 12.15 -16.76 2.44
N MET A 306 11.90 -17.67 1.49
CA MET A 306 12.14 -19.12 1.69
C MET A 306 13.62 -19.48 1.92
N GLN A 307 14.55 -18.61 1.57
CA GLN A 307 15.98 -18.81 1.87
C GLN A 307 16.34 -18.55 3.33
N ASN A 308 15.44 -17.93 4.11
CA ASN A 308 15.66 -17.61 5.51
C ASN A 308 14.56 -18.24 6.38
N GLU A 309 14.91 -19.34 7.05
CA GLU A 309 14.00 -20.10 7.90
C GLU A 309 13.41 -19.26 9.04
N GLN A 310 14.17 -18.29 9.58
CA GLN A 310 13.66 -17.39 10.62
C GLN A 310 12.49 -16.56 10.10
N TRP A 311 12.64 -15.93 8.92
CA TRP A 311 11.56 -15.14 8.34
C TRP A 311 10.33 -15.99 8.03
N THR A 312 10.55 -17.21 7.50
CA THR A 312 9.46 -18.15 7.24
C THR A 312 8.69 -18.49 8.52
N ASN A 313 9.40 -18.83 9.60
CA ASN A 313 8.78 -19.16 10.89
C ASN A 313 8.02 -17.97 11.49
N GLU A 314 8.60 -16.78 11.47
CA GLU A 314 7.96 -15.57 12.00
C GLU A 314 6.69 -15.21 11.23
N ILE A 315 6.69 -15.34 9.90
CA ILE A 315 5.51 -15.12 9.07
C ILE A 315 4.42 -16.15 9.35
N ASN A 316 4.79 -17.42 9.50
CA ASN A 316 3.87 -18.50 9.84
C ASN A 316 3.22 -18.26 11.21
N GLU A 317 3.99 -17.84 12.21
CA GLU A 317 3.47 -17.46 13.53
C GLU A 317 2.45 -16.32 13.45
N ILE A 318 2.71 -15.30 12.63
CA ILE A 318 1.75 -14.19 12.44
C ILE A 318 0.44 -14.72 11.85
N VAL A 319 0.49 -15.50 10.77
CA VAL A 319 -0.73 -16.04 10.12
C VAL A 319 -1.51 -16.94 11.07
N LEU A 320 -0.84 -17.84 11.80
CA LEU A 320 -1.49 -18.75 12.76
C LEU A 320 -2.08 -18.01 13.97
N THR A 321 -1.49 -16.89 14.36
CA THR A 321 -2.03 -15.99 15.39
C THR A 321 -3.30 -15.31 14.89
N LEU A 322 -3.28 -14.73 13.68
CA LEU A 322 -4.43 -14.07 13.06
C LEU A 322 -5.57 -15.05 12.73
N LEU A 323 -5.26 -16.32 12.44
CA LEU A 323 -6.25 -17.38 12.25
C LEU A 323 -7.06 -17.67 13.53
N GLN A 324 -6.54 -17.28 14.69
CA GLN A 324 -7.17 -17.43 16.01
C GLN A 324 -7.69 -16.09 16.58
N ASP A 325 -7.82 -15.06 15.74
CA ASP A 325 -8.29 -13.75 16.15
C ASP A 325 -9.72 -13.79 16.74
N GLU A 326 -10.02 -12.84 17.63
CA GLU A 326 -11.36 -12.67 18.20
C GLU A 326 -12.42 -12.30 17.15
N ARG A 327 -12.02 -11.58 16.08
CA ARG A 327 -12.90 -11.19 14.98
C ARG A 327 -12.97 -12.25 13.90
N VAL A 328 -14.14 -12.45 13.30
CA VAL A 328 -14.34 -13.46 12.25
C VAL A 328 -13.63 -13.04 10.97
N GLU A 329 -13.74 -11.77 10.63
CA GLU A 329 -13.22 -11.15 9.41
C GLU A 329 -11.70 -11.25 9.33
N VAL A 330 -11.01 -11.07 10.46
CA VAL A 330 -9.54 -11.26 10.55
C VAL A 330 -9.17 -12.72 10.31
N ARG A 331 -9.92 -13.65 10.92
CA ARG A 331 -9.70 -15.09 10.74
C ARG A 331 -9.94 -15.54 9.30
N GLU A 332 -10.98 -15.04 8.64
CA GLU A 332 -11.25 -15.31 7.23
C GLU A 332 -10.12 -14.78 6.33
N SER A 333 -9.64 -13.55 6.56
CA SER A 333 -8.51 -12.99 5.81
C SER A 333 -7.20 -13.77 6.03
N ALA A 334 -6.94 -14.21 7.26
CA ALA A 334 -5.80 -15.07 7.58
C ALA A 334 -5.92 -16.46 6.91
N ALA A 335 -7.13 -17.02 6.82
CA ALA A 335 -7.38 -18.29 6.16
C ALA A 335 -7.17 -18.21 4.65
N GLU A 336 -7.57 -17.10 4.02
CA GLU A 336 -7.28 -16.83 2.60
C GLU A 336 -5.78 -16.71 2.34
N THR A 337 -5.06 -16.00 3.22
CA THR A 337 -3.60 -15.89 3.17
C THR A 337 -2.92 -17.26 3.32
N LEU A 338 -3.34 -18.05 4.31
CA LEU A 338 -2.86 -19.42 4.52
C LEU A 338 -3.12 -20.29 3.29
N CYS A 339 -4.32 -20.22 2.70
CA CYS A 339 -4.66 -20.95 1.48
C CYS A 339 -3.67 -20.63 0.34
N GLY A 340 -3.35 -19.35 0.14
CA GLY A 340 -2.36 -18.92 -0.85
C GLY A 340 -0.97 -19.49 -0.57
N PHE A 341 -0.54 -19.48 0.68
CA PHE A 341 0.76 -20.02 1.10
C PHE A 341 0.88 -21.53 0.94
N LEU A 342 -0.21 -22.26 1.22
CA LEU A 342 -0.27 -23.70 0.99
C LEU A 342 -0.25 -24.01 -0.52
N HIS A 343 -0.98 -23.23 -1.33
CA HIS A 343 -1.08 -23.42 -2.77
C HIS A 343 0.26 -23.25 -3.49
N CYS A 344 1.05 -22.23 -3.11
CA CYS A 344 2.37 -22.00 -3.70
C CYS A 344 3.50 -22.77 -3.01
N GLU A 345 3.18 -23.72 -2.12
CA GLU A 345 4.12 -24.50 -1.32
C GLU A 345 5.11 -23.68 -0.47
N TYR A 346 4.82 -22.39 -0.24
CA TYR A 346 5.53 -21.57 0.74
C TYR A 346 5.42 -22.18 2.13
N PHE A 347 4.19 -22.57 2.49
CA PHE A 347 3.91 -23.33 3.68
C PHE A 347 3.53 -24.75 3.29
N LYS A 348 4.38 -25.72 3.64
CA LYS A 348 4.14 -27.11 3.30
C LYS A 348 3.04 -27.71 4.17
N ILE A 349 2.13 -28.43 3.53
CA ILE A 349 1.15 -29.26 4.25
C ILE A 349 1.88 -30.48 4.78
N THR A 350 2.08 -30.51 6.09
CA THR A 350 2.67 -31.64 6.82
C THR A 350 1.60 -32.29 7.68
N ASP A 351 1.77 -33.57 8.02
CA ASP A 351 0.87 -34.27 8.93
C ASP A 351 0.72 -33.51 10.26
N ALA A 352 1.82 -32.98 10.79
CA ALA A 352 1.82 -32.17 12.02
C ALA A 352 0.94 -30.92 11.91
N LEU A 353 0.93 -30.24 10.75
CA LEU A 353 0.09 -29.06 10.53
C LEU A 353 -1.39 -29.46 10.45
N VAL A 354 -1.70 -30.51 9.67
CA VAL A 354 -3.07 -31.03 9.55
C VAL A 354 -3.58 -31.51 10.90
N ASP A 355 -2.77 -32.24 11.67
CA ASP A 355 -3.11 -32.72 13.01
C ASP A 355 -3.32 -31.58 14.00
N THR A 356 -2.58 -30.48 13.86
CA THR A 356 -2.81 -29.26 14.65
C THR A 356 -4.21 -28.70 14.40
N PHE A 357 -4.64 -28.61 13.12
CA PHE A 357 -5.99 -28.15 12.79
C PHE A 357 -7.09 -29.14 13.20
N LYS A 358 -6.85 -30.45 13.01
CA LYS A 358 -7.77 -31.52 13.47
C LYS A 358 -7.95 -31.46 14.99
N SER A 359 -6.87 -31.31 15.74
CA SER A 359 -6.91 -31.20 17.21
C SER A 359 -7.75 -30.00 17.66
N LYS A 360 -7.58 -28.85 17.00
CA LYS A 360 -8.40 -27.65 17.25
C LYS A 360 -9.87 -27.87 16.93
N CYS A 361 -10.20 -28.53 15.82
CA CYS A 361 -11.60 -28.74 15.42
C CYS A 361 -12.34 -29.75 16.34
N GLN A 362 -11.64 -30.78 16.82
CA GLN A 362 -12.20 -31.85 17.65
C GLN A 362 -12.34 -31.52 19.14
N LYS A 363 -11.74 -30.43 19.63
CA LYS A 363 -11.91 -29.97 21.01
C LYS A 363 -13.39 -29.77 21.33
N LYS A 364 -13.88 -30.44 22.38
CA LYS A 364 -15.30 -30.39 22.78
C LYS A 364 -15.69 -28.97 23.21
N ILE A 365 -16.71 -28.41 22.56
CA ILE A 365 -17.38 -27.20 23.04
C ILE A 365 -18.19 -27.54 24.29
N LYS A 366 -17.83 -26.96 25.43
CA LYS A 366 -18.57 -27.05 26.68
C LYS A 366 -19.76 -26.10 26.60
N ARG A 367 -20.97 -26.64 26.78
CA ARG A 367 -22.19 -25.84 26.92
C ARG A 367 -22.41 -25.54 28.40
N LYS A 368 -22.22 -24.28 28.81
CA LYS A 368 -22.62 -23.85 30.16
C LYS A 368 -24.12 -23.55 30.17
N ARG A 369 -24.84 -24.20 31.08
CA ARG A 369 -26.23 -23.85 31.42
C ARG A 369 -26.21 -22.69 32.41
N LEU A 370 -26.67 -21.51 32.00
CA LEU A 370 -26.99 -20.43 32.92
C LEU A 370 -28.32 -20.75 33.61
N ALA A 371 -28.29 -20.90 34.93
CA ALA A 371 -29.41 -21.35 35.77
C ALA A 371 -30.57 -20.33 35.92
N ALA A 372 -30.74 -19.39 34.99
CA ALA A 372 -31.82 -18.40 35.07
C ALA A 372 -32.70 -18.30 33.81
N ASN A 373 -32.17 -18.49 32.59
CA ASN A 373 -32.91 -18.18 31.35
C ASN A 373 -32.87 -19.27 30.26
N GLY A 374 -32.40 -20.48 30.53
CA GLY A 374 -32.47 -21.61 29.58
C GLY A 374 -31.63 -21.47 28.28
N LEU A 375 -30.95 -20.35 28.07
CA LEU A 375 -30.03 -20.12 26.97
C LEU A 375 -28.69 -20.84 27.24
N ASN A 376 -28.37 -21.83 26.42
CA ASN A 376 -27.05 -22.44 26.40
C ASN A 376 -26.08 -21.43 25.76
N MET A 377 -25.15 -20.88 26.53
CA MET A 377 -24.08 -20.06 25.97
C MET A 377 -22.85 -20.93 25.68
N ILE A 378 -22.31 -20.76 24.48
CA ILE A 378 -21.06 -21.36 24.04
C ILE A 378 -19.93 -20.43 24.48
N GLU A 379 -18.87 -20.99 25.08
CA GLU A 379 -17.67 -20.23 25.42
C GLU A 379 -17.03 -19.66 24.13
N PRO A 380 -16.91 -18.31 23.99
CA PRO A 380 -16.44 -17.70 22.75
C PRO A 380 -15.03 -18.14 22.34
N GLU A 381 -14.16 -18.46 23.31
CA GLU A 381 -12.80 -18.94 23.07
C GLU A 381 -12.77 -20.35 22.48
N GLU A 382 -13.60 -21.27 22.99
CA GLU A 382 -13.69 -22.64 22.47
C GLU A 382 -14.26 -22.65 21.04
N LEU A 383 -15.27 -21.81 20.78
CA LEU A 383 -15.81 -21.62 19.43
C LEU A 383 -14.77 -21.03 18.48
N ARG A 384 -13.99 -20.06 18.96
CA ARG A 384 -12.95 -19.40 18.19
C ARG A 384 -11.85 -20.38 17.79
N GLU A 385 -11.37 -21.17 18.74
CA GLU A 385 -10.35 -22.18 18.50
C GLU A 385 -10.85 -23.25 17.52
N ARG A 386 -12.09 -23.72 17.69
CA ARG A 386 -12.69 -24.67 16.74
C ARG A 386 -12.76 -24.10 15.34
N HIS A 387 -13.29 -22.88 15.19
CA HIS A 387 -13.40 -22.24 13.89
C HIS A 387 -12.04 -21.97 13.24
N ALA A 388 -11.00 -21.66 14.03
CA ALA A 388 -9.63 -21.54 13.51
C ALA A 388 -9.12 -22.87 12.92
N GLY A 389 -9.39 -24.00 13.61
CA GLY A 389 -9.10 -25.34 13.07
C GLY A 389 -9.85 -25.64 11.78
N ILE A 390 -11.15 -25.33 11.73
CA ILE A 390 -11.99 -25.48 10.53
C ILE A 390 -11.46 -24.62 9.37
N LEU A 391 -11.14 -23.35 9.61
CA LEU A 391 -10.57 -22.47 8.59
C LEU A 391 -9.24 -23.00 8.04
N GLY A 392 -8.36 -23.52 8.91
CA GLY A 392 -7.11 -24.16 8.50
C GLY A 392 -7.34 -25.37 7.60
N LEU A 393 -8.26 -26.27 7.95
CA LEU A 393 -8.65 -27.40 7.12
C LEU A 393 -9.29 -26.97 5.79
N CYS A 394 -10.16 -25.97 5.82
CA CYS A 394 -10.77 -25.37 4.63
C CYS A 394 -9.72 -24.73 3.70
N ALA A 395 -8.67 -24.13 4.26
CA ALA A 395 -7.54 -23.60 3.49
C ALA A 395 -6.75 -24.74 2.83
N CYS A 396 -6.52 -25.86 3.52
CA CYS A 396 -5.89 -27.05 2.92
C CYS A 396 -6.71 -27.60 1.74
N VAL A 397 -8.04 -27.63 1.84
CA VAL A 397 -8.92 -28.03 0.72
C VAL A 397 -8.82 -27.05 -0.43
N SER A 398 -8.92 -25.75 -0.15
CA SER A 398 -8.97 -24.72 -1.18
C SER A 398 -7.63 -24.50 -1.90
N ALA A 399 -6.52 -24.94 -1.29
CA ALA A 399 -5.19 -24.90 -1.89
C ALA A 399 -5.02 -25.84 -3.09
N PHE A 400 -5.91 -26.83 -3.28
CA PHE A 400 -5.90 -27.74 -4.43
C PHE A 400 -7.21 -27.62 -5.22
N PRO A 401 -7.39 -26.55 -6.02
CA PRO A 401 -8.65 -26.35 -6.75
C PRO A 401 -8.90 -27.40 -7.85
N TYR A 402 -7.87 -28.08 -8.35
CA TYR A 402 -7.98 -28.99 -9.50
C TYR A 402 -7.35 -30.37 -9.23
N ASP A 403 -7.08 -30.69 -7.97
CA ASP A 403 -6.49 -31.97 -7.58
C ASP A 403 -6.98 -32.41 -6.20
N VAL A 404 -6.95 -33.71 -5.97
CA VAL A 404 -7.31 -34.33 -4.69
C VAL A 404 -6.08 -35.09 -4.17
N PRO A 405 -5.24 -34.49 -3.31
CA PRO A 405 -4.16 -35.23 -2.65
C PRO A 405 -4.68 -36.31 -1.71
N GLU A 406 -3.84 -37.28 -1.33
CA GLU A 406 -4.23 -38.43 -0.49
C GLU A 406 -4.83 -38.05 0.87
N PHE A 407 -4.37 -36.95 1.47
CA PHE A 407 -4.89 -36.47 2.75
C PHE A 407 -6.25 -35.75 2.64
N LEU A 408 -6.65 -35.33 1.43
CA LEU A 408 -7.79 -34.45 1.21
C LEU A 408 -9.15 -35.12 1.48
N PRO A 409 -9.40 -36.37 1.05
CA PRO A 409 -10.63 -37.09 1.35
C PRO A 409 -10.99 -37.13 2.83
N ASP A 410 -10.01 -37.42 3.70
CA ASP A 410 -10.22 -37.49 5.15
C ASP A 410 -10.58 -36.12 5.74
N ILE A 411 -9.99 -35.05 5.22
CA ILE A 411 -10.34 -33.68 5.63
C ILE A 411 -11.79 -33.36 5.24
N LEU A 412 -12.23 -33.72 4.02
CA LEU A 412 -13.59 -33.44 3.56
C LEU A 412 -14.64 -34.15 4.39
N VAL A 413 -14.42 -35.42 4.74
CA VAL A 413 -15.32 -36.17 5.64
C VAL A 413 -15.37 -35.52 7.02
N LEU A 414 -14.21 -35.17 7.59
CA LEU A 414 -14.15 -34.51 8.89
C LEU A 414 -14.89 -33.16 8.89
N LEU A 415 -14.76 -32.36 7.83
CA LEU A 415 -15.53 -31.11 7.69
C LEU A 415 -17.04 -31.37 7.64
N GLY A 416 -17.48 -32.49 7.05
CA GLY A 416 -18.87 -32.92 7.04
C GLY A 416 -19.47 -33.09 8.45
N ASP A 417 -18.71 -33.65 9.38
CA ASP A 417 -19.12 -33.86 10.78
C ASP A 417 -19.43 -32.53 11.52
N HIS A 418 -18.90 -31.41 11.01
CA HIS A 418 -19.04 -30.09 11.59
C HIS A 418 -20.09 -29.21 10.88
N LEU A 419 -20.89 -29.73 9.95
CA LEU A 419 -21.95 -28.95 9.28
C LEU A 419 -23.07 -28.49 10.22
N HIS A 420 -23.25 -29.15 11.35
CA HIS A 420 -24.26 -28.79 12.35
C HIS A 420 -23.69 -27.96 13.52
N ASP A 421 -22.41 -27.57 13.43
CA ASP A 421 -21.81 -26.67 14.40
C ASP A 421 -22.36 -25.24 14.28
N PRO A 422 -22.35 -24.47 15.38
CA PRO A 422 -22.85 -23.10 15.40
C PRO A 422 -22.09 -22.19 14.42
N GLN A 423 -22.78 -21.13 13.97
CA GLN A 423 -22.16 -20.07 13.17
C GLN A 423 -20.93 -19.48 13.89
N PRO A 424 -19.84 -19.15 13.17
CA PRO A 424 -19.71 -19.11 11.70
C PRO A 424 -19.28 -20.43 11.01
N ILE A 425 -19.11 -21.53 11.75
CA ILE A 425 -18.46 -22.77 11.26
C ILE A 425 -19.19 -23.38 10.06
N GLU A 426 -20.50 -23.59 10.17
CA GLU A 426 -21.32 -24.17 9.10
C GLU A 426 -21.20 -23.39 7.79
N ALA A 427 -21.26 -22.05 7.85
CA ALA A 427 -21.19 -21.20 6.66
C ALA A 427 -19.83 -21.29 5.98
N THR A 428 -18.74 -21.33 6.76
CA THR A 428 -17.37 -21.51 6.26
C THR A 428 -17.25 -22.84 5.51
N ILE A 429 -17.71 -23.95 6.11
CA ILE A 429 -17.64 -25.28 5.50
C ILE A 429 -18.45 -25.33 4.20
N LYS A 430 -19.70 -24.85 4.20
CA LYS A 430 -20.55 -24.82 3.01
C LYS A 430 -19.92 -24.03 1.87
N ARG A 431 -19.28 -22.89 2.17
CA ARG A 431 -18.56 -22.06 1.18
C ARG A 431 -17.40 -22.86 0.56
N THR A 432 -16.62 -23.54 1.38
CA THR A 432 -15.50 -24.39 0.92
C THR A 432 -15.98 -25.56 0.08
N LEU A 433 -16.98 -26.32 0.53
CA LEU A 433 -17.52 -27.47 -0.23
C LEU A 433 -18.14 -27.03 -1.56
N SER A 434 -18.83 -25.89 -1.59
CA SER A 434 -19.36 -25.31 -2.83
C SER A 434 -18.24 -24.95 -3.81
N SER A 435 -17.15 -24.33 -3.34
CA SER A 435 -15.99 -24.02 -4.18
C SER A 435 -15.30 -25.30 -4.68
N PHE A 436 -15.08 -26.28 -3.80
CA PHE A 436 -14.51 -27.59 -4.14
C PHE A 436 -15.32 -28.28 -5.25
N ARG A 437 -16.64 -28.36 -5.09
CA ARG A 437 -17.54 -28.94 -6.11
C ARG A 437 -17.36 -28.26 -7.46
N ARG A 438 -17.33 -26.92 -7.46
CA ARG A 438 -17.25 -26.11 -8.66
C ARG A 438 -15.93 -26.35 -9.41
N THR A 439 -14.81 -26.43 -8.71
CA THR A 439 -13.49 -26.52 -9.35
C THR A 439 -13.11 -27.96 -9.75
N HIS A 440 -13.68 -28.98 -9.11
CA HIS A 440 -13.40 -30.40 -9.40
C HIS A 440 -14.44 -31.06 -10.32
N HIS A 441 -15.45 -30.33 -10.78
CA HIS A 441 -16.57 -30.87 -11.54
C HIS A 441 -16.15 -31.55 -12.85
N ASP A 442 -15.29 -30.89 -13.63
CA ASP A 442 -14.98 -31.34 -15.00
C ASP A 442 -14.20 -32.66 -15.02
N ASN A 443 -13.29 -32.84 -14.06
CA ASN A 443 -12.47 -34.05 -13.91
C ASN A 443 -12.98 -34.98 -12.79
N TRP A 444 -14.26 -34.83 -12.37
CA TRP A 444 -14.81 -35.61 -11.26
C TRP A 444 -14.74 -37.12 -11.47
N ARG A 445 -14.74 -37.58 -12.72
CA ARG A 445 -14.60 -39.00 -13.07
C ARG A 445 -13.31 -39.61 -12.55
N ASP A 446 -12.23 -38.83 -12.53
CA ASP A 446 -10.92 -39.27 -12.06
C ASP A 446 -10.76 -38.93 -10.57
N HIS A 447 -11.20 -37.75 -10.15
CA HIS A 447 -11.11 -37.34 -8.74
C HIS A 447 -11.86 -38.29 -7.81
N LYS A 448 -13.04 -38.79 -8.20
CA LYS A 448 -13.80 -39.74 -7.37
C LYS A 448 -13.05 -41.04 -7.07
N LEU A 449 -12.09 -41.44 -7.91
CA LEU A 449 -11.29 -42.67 -7.70
C LEU A 449 -10.29 -42.53 -6.55
N LYS A 450 -10.08 -41.30 -6.05
CA LYS A 450 -9.18 -40.99 -4.93
C LYS A 450 -9.88 -41.10 -3.57
N PHE A 451 -11.17 -41.45 -3.57
CA PHE A 451 -11.98 -41.62 -2.37
C PHE A 451 -12.34 -43.09 -2.21
N THR A 452 -12.51 -43.53 -0.97
CA THR A 452 -13.14 -44.84 -0.68
C THR A 452 -14.65 -44.77 -0.93
N ASP A 453 -15.29 -45.93 -1.10
CA ASP A 453 -16.75 -45.99 -1.31
C ASP A 453 -17.52 -45.32 -0.15
N ASP A 454 -17.07 -45.51 1.09
CA ASP A 454 -17.65 -44.89 2.28
C ASP A 454 -17.48 -43.36 2.26
N GLN A 455 -16.29 -42.86 1.91
CA GLN A 455 -16.04 -41.42 1.79
C GLN A 455 -16.88 -40.79 0.66
N LEU A 456 -17.02 -41.48 -0.48
CA LEU A 456 -17.85 -41.02 -1.59
C LEU A 456 -19.32 -40.93 -1.22
N ALA A 457 -19.84 -41.88 -0.44
CA ALA A 457 -21.22 -41.83 0.03
C ALA A 457 -21.46 -40.55 0.87
N VAL A 458 -20.58 -40.28 1.83
CA VAL A 458 -20.66 -39.07 2.67
C VAL A 458 -20.54 -37.81 1.81
N ILE A 459 -19.54 -37.72 0.95
CA ILE A 459 -19.27 -36.52 0.16
C ILE A 459 -20.36 -36.25 -0.87
N THR A 460 -20.95 -37.29 -1.46
CA THR A 460 -22.06 -37.11 -2.40
C THR A 460 -23.23 -36.41 -1.73
N ASP A 461 -23.58 -36.82 -0.50
CA ASP A 461 -24.62 -36.17 0.30
C ASP A 461 -24.26 -34.73 0.68
N LEU A 462 -23.00 -34.47 1.04
CA LEU A 462 -22.50 -33.14 1.39
C LEU A 462 -22.49 -32.16 0.20
N LEU A 463 -22.27 -32.67 -1.02
CA LEU A 463 -22.12 -31.85 -2.23
C LEU A 463 -23.46 -31.55 -2.93
N VAL A 464 -24.59 -32.15 -2.53
CA VAL A 464 -25.92 -31.75 -3.03
C VAL A 464 -26.25 -30.33 -2.51
N SER A 465 -26.66 -29.42 -3.40
CA SER A 465 -26.77 -27.97 -3.12
C SER A 465 -28.23 -27.48 -3.27
N PRO A 466 -28.55 -26.24 -2.89
CA PRO A 466 -28.95 -25.72 -1.58
C PRO A 466 -30.49 -25.76 -1.35
N SER A 467 -30.92 -25.31 -0.16
CA SER A 467 -32.29 -25.26 0.42
C SER A 467 -33.45 -24.67 -0.42
N TYR A 468 -33.23 -24.29 -1.68
CA TYR A 468 -34.28 -23.89 -2.62
C TYR A 468 -34.87 -25.06 -3.43
N TYR A 469 -34.22 -26.22 -3.40
CA TYR A 469 -34.79 -27.47 -3.86
C TYR A 469 -35.40 -28.20 -2.65
N ALA A 470 -36.68 -27.92 -2.38
CA ALA A 470 -37.53 -28.69 -1.47
C ALA A 470 -38.79 -29.10 -2.21
#